data_AF-A2ZUI1-F1
#
_entry.id   AF-A2ZUI1-F1
#
_cell.length_a   1.000
_cell.length_b   1.000
_cell.length_c   1.000
_cell.angle_alpha   90.00
_cell.angle_beta   90.00
_cell.angle_gamma   90.00
#
_symmetry.space_group_name_H-M   'P 1'
#
loop_
_entity.id
_entity.type
_entity.pdbx_description
1 polymer ?
#
loop_
_entity_poly.entity_id
_entity_poly.type
_entity_poly.pdbx_seq_one_letter_code
_entity_poly.pdbx_strand_id
1 'polypeptide(L)' 'MAFTFIIAQIFLMMLCHLKFGLFYFFGAMELIMTGFVFFFLPETKGIPIEEMDRIWGKHWYWRRFVGAGAGGKVEITSTV' A
#
# COMPACT_ATOMS: atom_id res chain seq x y z
N MET A 1 -3.87 11.46 19.59
CA MET A 1 -4.92 12.49 19.49
C MET A 1 -4.40 13.86 19.05
N ALA A 2 -3.16 14.27 19.40
CA ALA A 2 -2.62 15.55 18.94
C ALA A 2 -2.44 15.62 17.41
N PHE A 3 -1.99 14.54 16.77
CA PHE A 3 -1.80 14.48 15.31
C PHE A 3 -3.10 14.68 14.53
N THR A 4 -4.19 14.03 14.95
CA THR A 4 -5.51 14.19 14.33
C THR A 4 -6.06 15.61 14.51
N PHE A 5 -5.80 16.24 15.66
CA PHE A 5 -6.16 17.64 15.90
C PHE A 5 -5.41 18.60 14.97
N ILE A 6 -4.10 18.41 14.79
CA ILE A 6 -3.28 19.24 13.89
C ILE A 6 -3.79 19.15 12.45
N ILE A 7 -4.07 17.94 11.96
CA ILE A 7 -4.62 17.74 10.61
C ILE A 7 -5.96 18.45 10.46
N ALA A 8 -6.85 18.32 11.45
CA ALA A 8 -8.16 18.98 11.41
C ALA A 8 -8.05 20.51 11.33
N GLN A 9 -7.14 21.13 12.10
CA GLN A 9 -6.94 22.58 12.07
C GLN A 9 -6.40 23.06 10.71
N ILE A 10 -5.44 22.34 10.12
CA ILE A 10 -4.89 22.67 8.80
C ILE A 10 -5.99 22.57 7.72
N PHE A 11 -6.82 21.53 7.79
CA PHE A 11 -7.90 21.32 6.84
C PHE A 11 -8.99 22.41 6.93
N LEU A 12 -9.36 22.80 8.15
CA LEU A 12 -10.28 23.92 8.39
C LEU A 12 -9.75 25.25 7.84
N MET A 13 -8.47 25.54 8.06
CA MET A 13 -7.82 26.73 7.50
C MET A 13 -7.81 26.72 5.96
N MET A 14 -7.53 25.56 5.35
CA MET A 14 -7.59 25.40 3.89
C MET A 14 -9.02 25.58 3.35
N LEU A 15 -10.06 25.12 4.06
CA LEU A 15 -11.45 25.33 3.65
C LEU A 15 -11.86 26.81 3.69
N CYS A 16 -11.36 27.59 4.65
CA CYS A 16 -11.69 29.01 4.77
C CYS A 16 -11.05 29.89 3.68
N HIS A 17 -9.83 29.57 3.23
CA HIS A 17 -9.09 30.39 2.27
C HIS A 17 -9.07 29.84 0.83
N LEU A 18 -9.19 28.53 0.67
CA LEU A 18 -8.89 27.84 -0.59
C LEU A 18 -10.18 27.27 -1.21
N LYS A 19 -10.99 28.13 -1.85
CA LYS A 19 -12.27 27.71 -2.47
C LYS A 19 -12.06 26.67 -3.58
N PHE A 20 -11.46 27.08 -4.70
CA PHE A 20 -11.23 26.20 -5.86
C PHE A 20 -9.97 25.33 -5.70
N GLY A 21 -8.98 25.81 -4.94
CA GLY A 21 -7.71 25.10 -4.73
C GLY A 21 -7.88 23.79 -3.93
N LEU A 22 -8.98 23.65 -3.18
CA LEU A 22 -9.31 22.42 -2.47
C LEU A 22 -9.44 21.22 -3.44
N PHE A 23 -10.04 21.43 -4.61
CA PHE A 23 -10.18 20.38 -5.63
C PHE A 23 -8.82 19.89 -6.13
N TYR A 24 -7.87 20.80 -6.36
CA TYR A 24 -6.51 20.44 -6.77
C TYR A 24 -5.74 19.76 -5.65
N PHE A 25 -5.94 20.16 -4.40
CA PHE A 25 -5.29 19.53 -3.25
C PHE A 25 -5.74 18.07 -3.08
N PHE A 26 -7.05 17.82 -3.14
CA PHE A 26 -7.58 16.46 -3.10
C PHE A 26 -7.18 15.65 -4.33
N GLY A 27 -7.24 16.25 -5.53
CA GLY A 27 -6.81 15.58 -6.76
C GLY A 27 -5.33 15.19 -6.71
N ALA A 28 -4.46 16.07 -6.22
CA ALA A 28 -3.04 15.76 -6.06
C ALA A 28 -2.82 14.63 -5.03
N MET A 29 -3.51 14.67 -3.89
CA MET A 29 -3.44 13.60 -2.90
C MET A 29 -3.98 12.27 -3.43
N GLU A 30 -5.05 12.28 -4.22
CA GLU A 30 -5.62 11.10 -4.86
C GLU A 30 -4.65 10.51 -5.89
N LEU A 31 -4.04 11.33 -6.74
CA LEU A 31 -3.00 10.88 -7.68
C LEU A 31 -1.77 10.31 -6.96
N ILE A 32 -1.37 10.89 -5.82
CA ILE A 32 -0.26 10.36 -5.01
C ILE A 32 -0.61 8.97 -4.46
N MET A 33 -1.82 8.81 -3.91
CA MET A 33 -2.29 7.52 -3.38
C MET A 33 -2.41 6.48 -4.49
N THR A 34 -2.99 6.86 -5.63
CA THR A 34 -3.16 5.99 -6.80
C THR A 34 -1.81 5.61 -7.40
N GLY A 35 -0.86 6.53 -7.49
CA GLY A 35 0.52 6.23 -7.91
C GLY A 35 1.21 5.27 -6.95
N PHE A 36 1.06 5.48 -5.63
CA PHE A 36 1.60 4.56 -4.64
C PHE A 36 1.00 3.15 -4.80
N VAL A 37 -0.31 3.03 -4.94
CA VAL A 37 -0.96 1.73 -5.17
C VAL A 37 -0.46 1.08 -6.47
N PHE A 38 -0.33 1.84 -7.56
CA PHE A 38 0.17 1.32 -8.82
C PHE A 38 1.61 0.78 -8.74
N PHE A 39 2.51 1.46 -8.03
CA PHE A 39 3.90 1.05 -7.92
C PHE A 39 4.18 0.00 -6.84
N PHE A 40 3.41 0.00 -5.76
CA PHE A 40 3.68 -0.83 -4.58
C PHE A 40 2.71 -1.99 -4.42
N LEU A 41 1.49 -1.95 -4.98
CA LEU A 41 0.52 -3.03 -4.82
C LEU A 41 0.59 -3.97 -6.04
N PRO A 42 1.19 -5.17 -5.92
CA PRO A 42 1.08 -6.16 -6.98
C PRO A 42 -0.39 -6.62 -7.11
N GLU A 43 -0.80 -7.02 -8.31
CA GLU A 43 -2.16 -7.50 -8.57
C GLU A 43 -2.48 -8.70 -7.67
N THR A 44 -3.44 -8.55 -6.75
CA THR A 44 -3.85 -9.59 -5.78
C THR A 44 -5.12 -10.34 -6.20
N LYS A 45 -5.68 -10.02 -7.38
CA LYS A 45 -6.97 -10.54 -7.82
C LYS A 45 -6.84 -12.01 -8.27
N GLY A 46 -7.66 -12.88 -7.69
CA GLY A 46 -7.78 -14.28 -8.12
C GLY A 46 -6.64 -15.21 -7.68
N ILE A 47 -5.77 -14.73 -6.78
CA ILE A 47 -4.67 -15.53 -6.24
C ILE A 47 -5.12 -16.15 -4.91
N PRO A 48 -4.91 -17.47 -4.71
CA PRO A 48 -5.14 -18.09 -3.41
C PRO A 48 -4.17 -17.51 -2.37
N ILE A 49 -4.64 -17.32 -1.13
CA ILE A 49 -3.86 -16.68 -0.04
C ILE A 49 -2.48 -17.35 0.17
N GLU A 50 -2.38 -18.64 -0.16
CA GLU A 50 -1.21 -19.50 -0.04
C GLU A 50 -0.09 -19.12 -1.04
N GLU A 51 -0.43 -18.55 -2.19
CA GLU A 51 0.53 -18.18 -3.24
C GLU A 51 0.94 -16.70 -3.23
N MET A 52 0.42 -15.92 -2.27
CA MET A 52 0.70 -14.48 -2.20
C MET A 52 2.21 -14.22 -2.07
N ASP A 53 2.92 -14.98 -1.23
CA ASP A 53 4.36 -14.84 -0.99
C ASP A 53 5.20 -14.87 -2.29
N ARG A 54 4.79 -15.69 -3.26
CA ARG A 54 5.45 -15.84 -4.57
C ARG A 54 5.38 -14.57 -5.42
N ILE A 55 4.31 -13.78 -5.28
CA ILE A 55 4.11 -12.54 -6.04
C ILE A 55 4.86 -11.39 -5.39
N TRP A 56 4.81 -11.29 -4.05
CA TRP A 56 5.60 -10.31 -3.30
C TRP A 56 7.11 -10.55 -3.49
N GLY A 57 7.55 -11.81 -3.62
CA GLY A 57 8.93 -12.18 -3.94
C GLY A 57 9.38 -11.84 -5.37
N LYS A 58 8.46 -11.72 -6.34
CA LYS A 58 8.75 -11.28 -7.71
C LYS A 58 8.76 -9.77 -7.87
N HIS A 59 8.12 -9.03 -6.96
CA HIS A 59 8.05 -7.58 -7.03
C HIS A 59 9.40 -6.95 -6.69
N TRP A 60 9.90 -6.06 -7.56
CA TRP A 60 11.23 -5.44 -7.44
C TRP A 60 11.47 -4.76 -6.08
N TYR A 61 10.45 -4.11 -5.52
CA TYR A 61 10.51 -3.44 -4.22
C TYR A 61 10.35 -4.39 -3.03
N TRP A 62 9.46 -5.39 -3.12
CA TRP A 62 9.08 -6.24 -1.97
C TRP A 62 9.91 -7.51 -1.83
N ARG A 63 10.61 -7.93 -2.89
CA ARG A 63 11.52 -9.08 -2.89
C ARG A 63 12.54 -9.04 -1.75
N ARG A 64 12.98 -7.84 -1.36
CA ARG A 64 13.96 -7.65 -0.28
C ARG A 64 13.41 -7.97 1.12
N PHE A 65 12.10 -7.89 1.32
CA PHE A 65 11.45 -8.12 2.61
C PHE A 65 10.92 -9.56 2.76
N VAL A 66 10.61 -10.23 1.65
CA VAL A 66 10.12 -11.62 1.62
C VAL A 66 11.24 -12.65 1.85
N GLY A 67 12.50 -12.28 1.59
CA GLY A 67 13.66 -13.18 1.61
C GLY A 67 14.19 -13.64 2.98
N ALA A 68 13.49 -13.43 4.10
CA ALA A 68 13.95 -13.88 5.41
C ALA A 68 13.09 -14.98 6.07
N GLY A 69 11.92 -15.33 5.52
CA GLY A 69 10.97 -16.24 6.17
C GLY A 69 10.43 -17.40 5.33
N ALA A 70 10.46 -17.33 4.00
CA ALA A 70 9.83 -18.33 3.12
C ALA A 70 10.80 -19.42 2.63
N GLY A 71 11.82 -19.75 3.44
CA GLY A 71 12.75 -20.85 3.20
C GLY A 71 12.42 -22.14 3.95
N GLY A 72 11.37 -22.14 4.79
CA GLY A 72 10.83 -23.35 5.37
C GLY A 72 10.01 -24.08 4.33
N LYS A 73 10.66 -24.89 3.48
CA LYS A 73 10.00 -25.97 2.75
C LYS A 73 9.17 -26.75 3.78
N VAL A 74 7.86 -26.54 3.81
CA VAL A 74 6.95 -27.59 4.26
C VAL A 74 6.93 -28.57 3.11
N GLU A 75 7.99 -29.38 3.09
CA GLU A 75 8.02 -30.69 2.47
C GLU A 75 6.90 -31.47 3.16
N ILE A 76 5.65 -31.28 2.72
CA ILE A 76 4.61 -32.27 2.95
C ILE A 76 5.11 -33.47 2.16
N THR A 77 5.77 -34.35 2.89
CA THR A 77 6.07 -35.74 2.60
C THR A 77 4.89 -36.35 1.85
N SER A 78 4.92 -36.20 0.52
CA SER A 78 4.31 -37.13 -0.41
C SER A 78 5.31 -38.26 -0.53
N THR A 79 5.35 -39.15 0.47
CA THR A 79 5.88 -40.53 0.40
C THR A 79 5.60 -41.21 1.75
N VAL A 80 4.64 -42.14 1.75
CA VAL A 80 4.23 -43.08 2.82
C VAL A 80 3.27 -42.54 3.88
#